data_AF-A0ABD0MBJ2-F1
#
_entry.id   AF-A0ABD0MBJ2-F1
#
_cell.length_a   1.000
_cell.length_b   1.000
_cell.length_c   1.000
_cell.angle_alpha   90.00
_cell.angle_beta   90.00
_cell.angle_gamma   90.00
#
_symmetry.space_group_name_H-M   'P 1'
#
loop_
_entity.id
_entity.type
_entity.pdbx_description
1 polymer ?
#
loop_
_entity_poly.entity_id
_entity_poly.type
_entity_poly.pdbx_seq_one_letter_code
_entity_poly.pdbx_strand_id
1 'polypeptide(L)'
;ANQQLADDLNQFYCRFEKQKNGLTDRQQLVRLGKLTSGTRTTSTGAPQGCVLSPLLFSLYTNDCTSKDPSVKLLKFADDTTVICLIQDGDKSAYKQEVEQLSLWCSHNNLELNTLKTVEMTVMDFWRKPPALPPLTIMNSTLAVVDSFKFLGTNISQDLKWDIHIDSIVKKAQQRLYFLRQLKKLNLPQALMTQFYSAVIESVLCSSITVWFGAASKSDIRRLQRTVRTAERIIGVHLPNLQDLYISRVKKRAGNIIQDPSHPGHNLFALLPSGRCYRSLSTKKSRHKNSFFPNAISSLNR
;
A
#
# COMPACT_ATOMS: atom_id res chain seq x y z
N ALA A 1 -13.61 -22.79 15.66
CA ALA A 1 -14.82 -22.09 16.14
C ALA A 1 -14.58 -20.58 16.34
N ASN A 2 -13.46 -20.14 16.94
CA ASN A 2 -13.21 -18.72 17.24
C ASN A 2 -12.62 -17.86 16.10
N GLN A 3 -12.27 -18.45 14.94
CA GLN A 3 -11.83 -17.68 13.76
C GLN A 3 -13.01 -17.25 12.86
N GLN A 4 -14.13 -17.98 12.91
CA GLN A 4 -15.33 -17.71 12.10
C GLN A 4 -16.11 -16.50 12.64
N LEU A 5 -16.08 -16.27 13.95
CA LEU A 5 -16.75 -15.17 14.64
C LEU A 5 -16.15 -13.78 14.31
N ALA A 6 -14.89 -13.71 13.88
CA ALA A 6 -14.26 -12.45 13.47
C ALA A 6 -14.67 -12.00 12.06
N ASP A 7 -14.94 -12.95 11.16
CA ASP A 7 -15.35 -12.64 9.78
C ASP A 7 -16.86 -12.33 9.67
N ASP A 8 -17.69 -12.86 10.57
CA ASP A 8 -19.14 -12.59 10.63
C ASP A 8 -19.51 -11.22 11.25
N LEU A 9 -18.56 -10.51 11.87
CA LEU A 9 -18.78 -9.16 12.43
C LEU A 9 -18.74 -8.04 11.38
N ASN A 10 -18.48 -8.35 10.10
CA ASN A 10 -18.36 -7.34 9.03
C ASN A 10 -19.70 -6.88 8.42
N GLN A 11 -20.83 -7.22 9.04
CA GLN A 11 -22.15 -6.73 8.62
C GLN A 11 -22.92 -6.03 9.75
N PHE A 12 -22.25 -5.15 10.50
CA PHE A 12 -22.96 -4.16 11.31
C PHE A 12 -23.56 -3.08 10.41
N TYR A 13 -24.86 -3.20 10.14
CA TYR A 13 -25.65 -2.08 9.63
C TYR A 13 -25.86 -1.04 10.74
N CYS A 14 -24.93 -0.10 10.87
CA CYS A 14 -25.18 1.12 11.63
C CYS A 14 -26.04 2.06 10.77
N ARG A 15 -27.33 2.17 11.10
CA ARG A 15 -28.22 3.18 10.51
C ARG A 15 -27.91 4.52 11.15
N PHE A 16 -27.20 5.39 10.45
CA PHE A 16 -26.97 6.77 10.88
C PHE A 16 -28.09 7.67 10.32
N GLU A 17 -28.96 8.17 11.19
CA GLU A 17 -29.89 9.24 10.82
C GLU A 17 -29.11 10.55 10.63
N LYS A 18 -29.45 11.32 9.58
CA LYS A 18 -28.81 12.61 9.27
C LYS A 18 -29.09 13.60 10.41
N GLN A 19 -28.18 13.70 11.36
CA GLN A 19 -28.20 14.76 12.36
C GLN A 19 -27.58 16.04 11.78
N LYS A 20 -28.20 17.17 12.15
CA LYS A 20 -27.85 18.54 11.73
C LYS A 20 -26.43 18.95 12.14
N ASN A 21 -25.87 18.31 13.18
CA ASN A 21 -24.48 18.42 13.66
C ASN A 21 -23.86 17.02 13.78
N GLY A 22 -23.12 16.56 12.76
CA GLY A 22 -22.64 15.17 12.67
C GLY A 22 -21.48 14.77 13.61
N LEU A 23 -21.15 15.57 14.62
CA LEU A 23 -19.96 15.38 15.48
C LEU A 23 -20.25 15.28 16.97
N THR A 24 -21.38 15.79 17.45
CA THR A 24 -21.73 15.81 18.88
C THR A 24 -23.04 15.09 19.14
N ASP A 25 -23.13 14.45 20.31
CA ASP A 25 -24.34 13.82 20.84
C ASP A 25 -25.04 12.85 19.88
N ARG A 26 -24.23 12.10 19.13
CA ARG A 26 -24.74 11.10 18.19
C ARG A 26 -25.22 9.88 18.93
N GLN A 27 -26.40 9.41 18.59
CA GLN A 27 -26.94 8.18 19.14
C GLN A 27 -26.52 6.99 18.26
N GLN A 28 -26.00 5.95 18.89
CA GLN A 28 -25.59 4.69 18.27
C GLN A 28 -26.28 3.52 18.97
N LEU A 29 -26.67 2.53 18.18
CA LEU A 29 -27.19 1.25 18.66
C LEU A 29 -26.69 0.14 17.74
N VAL A 30 -26.65 -1.08 18.26
CA VAL A 30 -26.26 -2.29 17.52
C VAL A 30 -27.50 -3.12 17.26
N ARG A 31 -27.70 -3.53 16.01
CA ARG A 31 -28.79 -4.44 15.62
C ARG A 31 -28.23 -5.75 15.09
N LEU A 32 -28.65 -6.86 15.69
CA LEU A 32 -28.33 -8.22 15.24
C LEU A 32 -29.63 -8.93 14.87
N GLY A 33 -29.95 -8.97 13.57
CA GLY A 33 -31.21 -9.50 13.06
C GLY A 33 -32.42 -8.71 13.56
N LYS A 34 -33.21 -9.29 14.48
CA LYS A 34 -34.37 -8.64 15.13
C LYS A 34 -34.04 -8.03 16.49
N LEU A 35 -32.87 -8.35 17.08
CA LEU A 35 -32.46 -7.85 18.37
C LEU A 35 -31.77 -6.49 18.21
N THR A 36 -32.10 -5.55 19.09
CA THR A 36 -31.54 -4.19 19.09
C THR A 36 -30.99 -3.89 20.49
N SER A 37 -29.77 -3.36 20.58
CA SER A 37 -29.19 -2.92 21.85
C SER A 37 -29.86 -1.63 22.35
N GLY A 38 -29.60 -1.28 23.62
CA GLY A 38 -29.87 0.07 24.09
C GLY A 38 -29.07 1.13 23.31
N THR A 39 -29.62 2.34 23.24
CA THR A 39 -28.98 3.48 22.59
C THR A 39 -27.88 4.06 23.46
N ARG A 40 -26.73 4.39 22.85
CA ARG A 40 -25.62 5.10 23.50
C ARG A 40 -25.33 6.40 22.77
N THR A 41 -25.10 7.45 23.52
CA THR A 41 -24.66 8.74 22.98
C THR A 41 -23.14 8.77 22.89
N THR A 42 -22.59 9.17 21.74
CA THR A 42 -21.17 9.39 21.52
C THR A 42 -20.91 10.75 20.87
N SER A 43 -19.95 11.47 21.44
CA SER A 43 -19.42 12.74 20.93
C SER A 43 -17.97 12.60 20.46
N THR A 44 -17.45 11.37 20.38
CA THR A 44 -16.07 11.08 20.00
C THR A 44 -16.01 10.25 18.71
N GLY A 45 -14.98 10.51 17.90
CA GLY A 45 -14.76 9.85 16.61
C GLY A 45 -15.64 10.40 15.48
N ALA A 46 -15.42 9.89 14.27
CA ALA A 46 -16.24 10.18 13.09
C ALA A 46 -16.99 8.90 12.67
N PRO A 47 -18.27 8.99 12.26
CA PRO A 47 -19.07 7.80 11.98
C PRO A 47 -18.51 7.04 10.76
N GLN A 48 -18.34 5.73 10.91
CA GLN A 48 -17.90 4.88 9.82
C GLN A 48 -18.95 4.87 8.70
N GLY A 49 -18.51 5.04 7.45
CA GLY A 49 -19.41 5.16 6.30
C GLY A 49 -19.90 6.59 6.01
N CYS A 50 -19.58 7.57 6.85
CA CYS A 50 -19.79 8.98 6.50
C CYS A 50 -18.70 9.47 5.54
N VAL A 51 -19.11 10.15 4.48
CA VAL A 51 -18.25 10.68 3.41
C VAL A 51 -17.21 11.67 3.93
N LEU A 52 -17.53 12.42 5.00
CA LEU A 52 -16.63 13.42 5.58
C LEU A 52 -15.64 12.83 6.61
N SER A 53 -15.89 11.64 7.14
CA SER A 53 -15.05 11.04 8.19
C SER A 53 -13.57 10.91 7.78
N PRO A 54 -13.21 10.47 6.56
CA PRO A 54 -11.80 10.41 6.15
C PRO A 54 -11.12 11.79 6.12
N LEU A 55 -11.81 12.82 5.61
CA LEU A 55 -11.27 14.18 5.54
C LEU A 55 -11.04 14.74 6.96
N LEU A 56 -12.02 14.56 7.84
CA LEU A 56 -11.91 15.00 9.23
C LEU A 56 -10.75 14.30 9.95
N PHE A 57 -10.53 13.02 9.70
CA PHE A 57 -9.39 12.30 10.26
C PHE A 57 -8.05 12.79 9.68
N SER A 58 -7.98 13.10 8.39
CA SER A 58 -6.79 13.72 7.78
C SER A 58 -6.49 15.09 8.38
N LEU A 59 -7.50 15.92 8.62
CA LEU A 59 -7.34 17.22 9.28
C LEU A 59 -6.92 17.05 10.75
N TYR A 60 -7.53 16.11 11.46
CA TYR A 60 -7.24 15.80 12.86
C TYR A 60 -5.79 15.40 13.10
N THR A 61 -5.21 14.65 12.16
CA THR A 61 -3.83 14.17 12.25
C THR A 61 -2.85 15.03 11.47
N ASN A 62 -3.28 16.18 10.91
CA ASN A 62 -2.47 16.93 9.94
C ASN A 62 -1.16 17.48 10.54
N ASP A 63 -1.21 17.96 11.78
CA ASP A 63 -0.09 18.50 12.56
C ASP A 63 0.87 17.41 13.10
N CYS A 64 0.49 16.13 13.00
CA CYS A 64 1.40 15.01 13.23
C CYS A 64 2.45 14.97 12.12
N THR A 65 3.59 15.62 12.34
CA THR A 65 4.70 15.76 11.38
C THR A 65 6.04 15.59 12.08
N SER A 66 7.00 14.98 11.39
CA SER A 66 8.39 14.93 11.85
C SER A 66 9.05 16.30 11.74
N LYS A 67 9.80 16.68 12.78
CA LYS A 67 10.68 17.86 12.78
C LYS A 67 12.09 17.51 12.31
N ASP A 68 12.46 16.23 12.34
CA ASP A 68 13.77 15.76 11.92
C ASP A 68 13.80 15.55 10.39
N PRO A 69 14.72 16.21 9.65
CA PRO A 69 14.83 16.05 8.19
C PRO A 69 15.25 14.64 7.75
N SER A 70 15.90 13.87 8.62
CA SER A 70 16.34 12.48 8.39
C SER A 70 15.20 11.47 8.53
N VAL A 71 14.06 11.88 9.11
CA VAL A 71 12.89 11.04 9.32
C VAL A 71 11.75 11.45 8.40
N LYS A 72 11.15 10.47 7.73
CA LYS A 72 9.96 10.61 6.90
C LYS A 72 8.78 9.94 7.58
N LEU A 73 7.76 10.74 7.87
CA LEU A 73 6.48 10.26 8.38
C LEU A 73 5.50 10.14 7.21
N LEU A 74 5.05 8.91 6.92
CA LEU A 74 4.04 8.63 5.92
C LEU A 74 2.74 8.25 6.63
N LYS A 75 1.65 8.95 6.32
CA LYS A 75 0.32 8.73 6.90
C LYS A 75 -0.65 8.27 5.83
N PHE A 76 -1.42 7.22 6.09
CA PHE A 76 -2.53 6.77 5.28
C PHE A 76 -3.66 6.29 6.18
N ALA A 77 -4.70 7.13 6.34
CA ALA A 77 -5.67 6.92 7.42
C ALA A 77 -4.94 6.68 8.75
N ASP A 78 -5.33 5.66 9.52
CA ASP A 78 -4.71 5.27 10.80
C ASP A 78 -3.31 4.65 10.65
N ASP A 79 -2.96 4.14 9.48
CA ASP A 79 -1.62 3.59 9.23
C ASP A 79 -0.58 4.72 9.14
N THR A 80 0.34 4.76 10.11
CA THR A 80 1.49 5.69 10.12
C THR A 80 2.79 4.91 10.04
N THR A 81 3.67 5.27 9.10
CA THR A 81 4.98 4.66 8.89
C THR A 81 6.08 5.68 9.10
N VAL A 82 6.99 5.38 10.02
CA VAL A 82 8.19 6.16 10.30
C VAL A 82 9.36 5.53 9.55
N ILE A 83 9.96 6.28 8.62
CA ILE A 83 11.13 5.85 7.85
C ILE A 83 12.30 6.74 8.23
N CYS A 84 13.36 6.15 8.79
CA CYS A 84 14.58 6.87 9.17
C CYS A 84 15.79 6.25 8.47
N LEU A 85 16.73 7.09 8.04
CA LEU A 85 18.05 6.63 7.61
C LEU A 85 18.92 6.37 8.84
N ILE A 86 19.41 5.14 8.99
CA ILE A 86 20.36 4.77 10.05
C ILE A 86 21.77 4.84 9.47
N GLN A 87 22.64 5.68 10.05
CA GLN A 87 24.05 5.81 9.69
C GLN A 87 24.91 5.31 10.83
N ASP A 88 25.93 4.51 10.52
CA ASP A 88 26.91 3.98 11.51
C ASP A 88 26.28 3.26 12.72
N GLY A 89 25.08 2.71 12.55
CA GLY A 89 24.33 2.02 13.61
C GLY A 89 23.60 2.95 14.57
N ASP A 90 23.63 4.28 14.37
CA ASP A 90 22.91 5.23 15.18
C ASP A 90 21.41 5.25 14.85
N LYS A 91 20.59 4.89 15.84
CA LYS A 91 19.13 4.92 15.80
C LYS A 91 18.54 6.08 16.63
N SER A 92 19.35 7.01 17.12
CA SER A 92 18.92 8.08 18.03
C SER A 92 17.73 8.88 17.47
N ALA A 93 17.86 9.40 16.25
CA ALA A 93 16.80 10.14 15.56
C ALA A 93 15.52 9.30 15.39
N TYR A 94 15.66 8.02 15.02
CA TYR A 94 14.52 7.11 14.89
C TYR A 94 13.81 6.88 16.24
N LYS A 95 14.56 6.60 17.30
CA LYS A 95 14.02 6.38 18.65
C LYS A 95 13.29 7.62 19.16
N GLN A 96 13.94 8.77 19.05
CA GLN A 96 13.38 10.04 19.47
C GLN A 96 12.09 10.35 18.71
N GLU A 97 12.05 10.14 17.39
CA GLU A 97 10.84 10.40 16.61
C GLU A 97 9.69 9.48 17.01
N VAL A 98 9.96 8.19 17.27
CA VAL A 98 8.92 7.25 17.73
C VAL A 98 8.39 7.62 19.12
N GLU A 99 9.25 8.05 20.03
CA GLU A 99 8.84 8.55 21.35
C GLU A 99 7.97 9.81 21.22
N GLN A 100 8.36 10.76 20.36
CA GLN A 100 7.56 11.95 20.07
C GLN A 100 6.21 11.61 19.45
N LEU A 101 6.16 10.63 18.53
CA LEU A 101 4.92 10.15 17.95
C LEU A 101 3.99 9.54 19.02
N SER A 102 4.54 8.72 19.92
CA SER A 102 3.79 8.13 21.03
C SER A 102 3.22 9.19 21.98
N LEU A 103 4.02 10.20 22.31
CA LEU A 103 3.56 11.36 23.09
C LEU A 103 2.49 12.14 22.35
N TRP A 104 2.66 12.42 21.06
CA TRP A 104 1.67 13.13 20.25
C TRP A 104 0.34 12.37 20.20
N CYS A 105 0.38 11.04 19.99
CA CYS A 105 -0.82 10.20 20.03
C CYS A 105 -1.53 10.32 21.39
N SER A 106 -0.78 10.23 22.49
CA SER A 106 -1.33 10.34 23.85
C SER A 106 -2.01 11.69 24.10
N HIS A 107 -1.37 12.80 23.68
CA HIS A 107 -1.96 14.14 23.80
C HIS A 107 -3.20 14.33 22.93
N ASN A 108 -3.27 13.63 21.80
CA ASN A 108 -4.39 13.66 20.87
C ASN A 108 -5.36 12.49 21.09
N ASN A 109 -5.45 11.91 22.29
CA ASN A 109 -6.42 10.85 22.62
C ASN A 109 -6.43 9.68 21.59
N LEU A 110 -5.26 9.37 21.01
CA LEU A 110 -5.05 8.25 20.10
C LEU A 110 -4.21 7.20 20.81
N GLU A 111 -4.62 5.94 20.65
CA GLU A 111 -3.90 4.80 21.21
C GLU A 111 -3.10 4.09 20.13
N LEU A 112 -1.80 3.91 20.36
CA LEU A 112 -0.94 3.15 19.46
C LEU A 112 -1.17 1.66 19.67
N ASN A 113 -1.49 0.96 18.58
CA ASN A 113 -1.63 -0.50 18.61
C ASN A 113 -0.25 -1.17 18.49
N THR A 114 0.47 -1.27 19.61
CA THR A 114 1.81 -1.86 19.68
C THR A 114 1.86 -3.32 19.19
N LEU A 115 0.75 -4.06 19.25
CA LEU A 115 0.65 -5.43 18.74
C LEU A 115 0.64 -5.50 17.20
N LYS A 116 0.14 -4.45 16.53
CA LYS A 116 0.15 -4.35 15.06
C LYS A 116 1.38 -3.60 14.54
N THR A 117 2.03 -2.80 15.39
CA THR A 117 3.25 -2.08 15.04
C THR A 117 4.43 -3.05 14.96
N VAL A 118 5.15 -3.01 13.83
CA VAL A 118 6.34 -3.83 13.60
C VAL A 118 7.52 -2.95 13.23
N GLU A 119 8.72 -3.39 13.58
CA GLU A 119 9.97 -2.77 13.15
C GLU A 119 10.57 -3.62 12.01
N MET A 120 10.98 -2.98 10.92
CA MET A 120 11.72 -3.65 9.84
C MET A 120 12.95 -2.81 9.50
N THR A 121 14.13 -3.43 9.57
CA THR A 121 15.38 -2.81 9.15
C THR A 121 15.66 -3.17 7.70
N VAL A 122 15.60 -2.20 6.79
CA VAL A 122 15.94 -2.44 5.38
C VAL A 122 17.45 -2.63 5.24
N MET A 123 17.85 -3.82 4.78
CA MET A 123 19.22 -4.16 4.48
C MET A 123 19.63 -3.51 3.15
N ASP A 124 20.18 -2.30 3.25
CA ASP A 124 20.96 -1.72 2.17
C ASP A 124 22.45 -1.87 2.55
N PHE A 125 23.15 -2.77 1.84
CA PHE A 125 24.62 -2.95 1.86
C PHE A 125 25.25 -3.56 3.13
N TRP A 126 24.51 -3.73 4.22
CA TRP A 126 24.95 -4.53 5.35
C TRP A 126 24.88 -6.03 5.00
N ARG A 127 26.03 -6.71 4.93
CA ARG A 127 26.08 -8.18 4.76
C ARG A 127 25.49 -8.92 5.97
N LYS A 128 25.50 -8.26 7.13
CA LYS A 128 24.76 -8.62 8.34
C LYS A 128 24.27 -7.30 8.96
N PRO A 129 22.96 -7.14 9.22
CA PRO A 129 22.50 -5.98 9.97
C PRO A 129 23.22 -5.96 11.32
N PRO A 130 23.61 -4.77 11.84
CA PRO A 130 24.06 -4.71 13.22
C PRO A 130 22.94 -5.26 14.10
N ALA A 131 23.29 -6.08 15.10
CA ALA A 131 22.33 -6.60 16.07
C ALA A 131 21.87 -5.45 16.95
N LEU A 132 20.92 -4.67 16.44
CA LEU A 132 20.38 -3.50 17.12
C LEU A 132 19.24 -4.00 18.01
N PRO A 133 19.18 -3.57 19.28
CA PRO A 133 18.12 -3.97 20.18
C PRO A 133 16.77 -3.53 19.59
N PRO A 134 15.72 -4.37 19.69
CA PRO A 134 14.38 -4.00 19.27
C PRO A 134 13.90 -2.73 19.95
N LEU A 135 13.12 -1.93 19.25
CA LEU A 135 12.51 -0.74 19.82
C LEU A 135 11.45 -1.11 20.86
N THR A 136 11.39 -0.35 21.96
CA THR A 136 10.34 -0.47 22.97
C THR A 136 9.46 0.77 22.94
N ILE A 137 8.15 0.61 22.80
CA ILE A 137 7.15 1.68 22.84
C ILE A 137 6.18 1.36 23.98
N MET A 138 5.94 2.31 24.90
CA MET A 138 4.96 2.14 25.99
C MET A 138 5.16 0.81 26.76
N ASN A 139 6.41 0.48 27.09
CA ASN A 139 6.82 -0.79 27.73
C ASN A 139 6.57 -2.08 26.92
N SER A 140 6.20 -1.97 25.64
CA SER A 140 6.03 -3.08 24.72
C SER A 140 7.17 -3.13 23.71
N THR A 141 7.89 -4.24 23.66
CA THR A 141 8.94 -4.48 22.66
C THR A 141 8.30 -4.77 21.30
N LEU A 142 8.64 -4.00 20.29
CA LEU A 142 8.12 -4.20 18.94
C LEU A 142 8.67 -5.49 18.32
N ALA A 143 7.82 -6.17 17.56
CA ALA A 143 8.24 -7.31 16.76
C ALA A 143 9.13 -6.84 15.60
N VAL A 144 10.34 -7.37 15.51
CA VAL A 144 11.21 -7.17 14.35
C VAL A 144 10.84 -8.18 13.28
N VAL A 145 10.56 -7.71 12.06
CA VAL A 145 10.11 -8.55 10.95
C VAL A 145 11.01 -8.40 9.74
N ASP A 146 11.13 -9.48 8.96
CA ASP A 146 11.87 -9.50 7.70
C ASP A 146 11.04 -9.03 6.51
N SER A 147 9.72 -9.05 6.64
CA SER A 147 8.80 -8.52 5.64
C SER A 147 7.50 -8.07 6.28
N PHE A 148 6.86 -7.08 5.68
CA PHE A 148 5.55 -6.60 6.13
C PHE A 148 4.70 -6.13 4.94
N LYS A 149 3.38 -6.08 5.13
CA LYS A 149 2.44 -5.66 4.11
C LYS A 149 2.09 -4.19 4.27
N PHE A 150 2.65 -3.35 3.41
CA PHE A 150 2.37 -1.92 3.36
C PHE A 150 1.33 -1.60 2.28
N LEU A 151 0.16 -1.08 2.66
CA LEU A 151 -0.91 -0.66 1.74
C LEU A 151 -1.26 -1.69 0.64
N GLY A 152 -1.22 -2.98 0.99
CA GLY A 152 -1.52 -4.07 0.06
C GLY A 152 -0.30 -4.68 -0.65
N THR A 153 0.90 -4.14 -0.47
CA THR A 153 2.15 -4.59 -1.09
C THR A 153 3.11 -5.13 -0.03
N ASN A 154 3.62 -6.36 -0.23
CA ASN A 154 4.62 -6.92 0.68
C ASN A 154 5.98 -6.32 0.37
N ILE A 155 6.64 -5.75 1.39
CA ILE A 155 7.98 -5.20 1.33
C ILE A 155 8.86 -6.06 2.23
N SER A 156 9.96 -6.57 1.67
CA SER A 156 10.97 -7.34 2.40
C SER A 156 12.15 -6.45 2.78
N GLN A 157 12.84 -6.79 3.87
CA GLN A 157 14.04 -6.09 4.34
C GLN A 157 15.15 -6.05 3.28
N ASP A 158 15.22 -7.04 2.39
CA ASP A 158 16.20 -7.10 1.32
C ASP A 158 15.69 -6.48 0.01
N LEU A 159 14.52 -5.83 0.03
CA LEU A 159 13.83 -5.21 -1.10
C LEU A 159 13.71 -6.13 -2.33
N LYS A 160 13.70 -7.45 -2.12
CA LYS A 160 13.22 -8.41 -3.12
C LYS A 160 11.70 -8.47 -3.10
N TRP A 161 11.14 -8.87 -4.23
CA TRP A 161 9.69 -8.86 -4.47
C TRP A 161 9.09 -10.26 -4.62
N ASP A 162 9.86 -11.31 -4.35
CA ASP A 162 9.45 -12.71 -4.45
C ASP A 162 8.24 -13.01 -3.56
N ILE A 163 8.26 -12.61 -2.27
CA ILE A 163 7.12 -12.77 -1.35
C ILE A 163 5.85 -12.09 -1.90
N HIS A 164 6.00 -10.87 -2.41
CA HIS A 164 4.89 -10.11 -2.98
C HIS A 164 4.34 -10.77 -4.25
N ILE A 165 5.22 -11.15 -5.17
CA ILE A 165 4.87 -11.78 -6.44
C ILE A 165 4.25 -13.14 -6.21
N ASP A 166 4.74 -13.94 -5.26
CA ASP A 166 4.15 -15.21 -4.87
C ASP A 166 2.70 -15.02 -4.41
N SER A 167 2.44 -13.98 -3.60
CA SER A 167 1.09 -13.66 -3.15
C SER A 167 0.17 -13.26 -4.31
N ILE A 168 0.68 -12.48 -5.27
CA ILE A 168 -0.06 -12.05 -6.47
C ILE A 168 -0.38 -13.26 -7.36
N VAL A 169 0.62 -14.10 -7.64
CA VAL A 169 0.46 -15.29 -8.49
C VAL A 169 -0.54 -16.24 -7.87
N LYS A 170 -0.47 -16.51 -6.55
CA LYS A 170 -1.45 -17.35 -5.85
C LYS A 170 -2.88 -16.81 -5.99
N LYS A 171 -3.09 -15.51 -5.76
CA LYS A 171 -4.41 -14.87 -5.94
C LYS A 171 -4.91 -14.93 -7.38
N ALA A 172 -4.04 -14.67 -8.35
CA ALA A 172 -4.39 -14.72 -9.76
C ALA A 172 -4.73 -16.15 -10.21
N GLN A 173 -4.01 -17.15 -9.72
CA GLN A 173 -4.29 -18.57 -9.99
C GLN A 173 -5.64 -19.02 -9.41
N GLN A 174 -5.99 -18.58 -8.20
CA GLN A 174 -7.32 -18.81 -7.64
C GLN A 174 -8.41 -18.20 -8.54
N ARG A 175 -8.18 -16.99 -9.07
CA ARG A 175 -9.13 -16.30 -9.96
C ARG A 175 -9.24 -16.93 -11.35
N LEU A 176 -8.18 -17.59 -11.83
CA LEU A 176 -8.23 -18.38 -13.07
C LEU A 176 -9.23 -19.55 -12.98
N TYR A 177 -9.48 -20.10 -11.79
CA TYR A 177 -10.52 -21.12 -11.64
C TYR A 177 -11.88 -20.59 -12.08
N PHE A 178 -12.28 -19.40 -11.62
CA PHE A 178 -13.54 -18.79 -12.04
C PHE A 178 -13.58 -18.54 -13.54
N LEU A 179 -12.47 -18.06 -14.13
CA LEU A 179 -12.39 -17.89 -15.59
C LEU A 179 -12.63 -19.21 -16.35
N ARG A 180 -12.12 -20.34 -15.85
CA ARG A 180 -12.40 -21.67 -16.43
C ARG A 180 -13.88 -22.05 -16.29
N GLN A 181 -14.50 -21.73 -15.15
CA GLN A 181 -15.93 -21.98 -14.95
C GLN A 181 -16.77 -21.14 -15.93
N LEU A 182 -16.42 -19.87 -16.15
CA LEU A 182 -17.07 -19.02 -17.15
C LEU A 182 -16.96 -19.60 -18.56
N LYS A 183 -15.77 -20.15 -18.92
CA LYS A 183 -15.56 -20.83 -20.20
C LYS A 183 -16.43 -22.08 -20.34
N LYS A 184 -16.57 -22.89 -19.28
CA LYS A 184 -17.44 -24.08 -19.27
C LYS A 184 -18.92 -23.73 -19.46
N LEU A 185 -19.35 -22.57 -18.97
CA LEU A 185 -20.69 -22.03 -19.19
C LEU A 185 -20.89 -21.42 -20.58
N ASN A 186 -19.91 -21.56 -21.48
CA ASN A 186 -19.93 -21.05 -22.86
C ASN A 186 -20.20 -19.54 -22.94
N LEU A 187 -19.68 -18.77 -21.98
CA LEU A 187 -19.83 -17.32 -22.02
C LEU A 187 -19.08 -16.70 -23.20
N PRO A 188 -19.60 -15.61 -23.79
CA PRO A 188 -18.94 -14.86 -24.85
C PRO A 188 -17.51 -14.45 -24.50
N GLN A 189 -16.63 -14.51 -25.50
CA GLN A 189 -15.22 -14.13 -25.36
C GLN A 189 -15.05 -12.72 -24.78
N ALA A 190 -15.86 -11.76 -25.23
CA ALA A 190 -15.83 -10.39 -24.74
C ALA A 190 -16.06 -10.29 -23.22
N LEU A 191 -17.04 -11.03 -22.69
CA LEU A 191 -17.33 -11.05 -21.26
C LEU A 191 -16.20 -11.71 -20.45
N MET A 192 -15.59 -12.77 -20.98
CA MET A 192 -14.44 -13.40 -20.34
C MET A 192 -13.20 -12.49 -20.33
N THR A 193 -12.98 -11.72 -21.40
CA THR A 193 -11.92 -10.70 -21.45
C THR A 193 -12.17 -9.60 -20.41
N GLN A 194 -13.40 -9.10 -20.31
CA GLN A 194 -13.77 -8.11 -19.28
C GLN A 194 -13.56 -8.66 -17.87
N PHE A 195 -13.97 -9.91 -17.62
CA PHE A 195 -13.72 -10.59 -16.35
C PHE A 195 -12.22 -10.69 -16.07
N TYR A 196 -11.41 -11.07 -17.07
CA TYR A 196 -9.96 -11.12 -16.91
C TYR A 196 -9.40 -9.75 -16.50
N SER A 197 -9.74 -8.68 -17.22
CA SER A 197 -9.23 -7.33 -16.92
C SER A 197 -9.66 -6.86 -15.53
N ALA A 198 -10.93 -7.06 -15.17
CA ALA A 198 -11.48 -6.61 -13.89
C ALA A 198 -10.99 -7.43 -12.69
N VAL A 199 -10.80 -8.74 -12.85
CA VAL A 199 -10.58 -9.67 -11.73
C VAL A 199 -9.14 -10.19 -11.70
N ILE A 200 -8.55 -10.59 -12.82
CA ILE A 200 -7.22 -11.20 -12.82
C ILE A 200 -6.14 -10.14 -13.04
N GLU A 201 -6.25 -9.33 -14.10
CA GLU A 201 -5.29 -8.28 -14.42
C GLU A 201 -5.21 -7.23 -13.31
N SER A 202 -6.34 -6.87 -12.70
CA SER A 202 -6.37 -5.92 -11.57
C SER A 202 -5.47 -6.36 -10.40
N VAL A 203 -5.39 -7.67 -10.12
CA VAL A 203 -4.48 -8.22 -9.11
C VAL A 203 -3.04 -8.26 -9.61
N LEU A 204 -2.83 -8.74 -10.84
CA LEU A 204 -1.49 -8.80 -11.44
C LEU A 204 -0.84 -7.43 -11.53
N CYS A 205 -1.64 -6.39 -11.73
CA CYS A 205 -1.16 -5.03 -11.91
C CYS A 205 -1.33 -4.13 -10.66
N SER A 206 -1.74 -4.70 -9.52
CA SER A 206 -1.83 -3.96 -8.26
C SER A 206 -0.45 -3.45 -7.84
N SER A 207 -0.32 -2.13 -7.70
CA SER A 207 0.94 -1.44 -7.38
C SER A 207 2.11 -1.80 -8.31
N ILE A 208 1.85 -2.21 -9.56
CA ILE A 208 2.86 -2.75 -10.49
C ILE A 208 4.02 -1.78 -10.77
N THR A 209 3.77 -0.46 -10.66
CA THR A 209 4.79 0.58 -10.83
C THR A 209 5.85 0.58 -9.73
N VAL A 210 5.58 -0.08 -8.59
CA VAL A 210 6.49 -0.14 -7.44
C VAL A 210 7.47 -1.30 -7.57
N TRP A 211 6.98 -2.50 -7.89
CA TRP A 211 7.74 -3.73 -7.73
C TRP A 211 8.20 -4.37 -9.05
N PHE A 212 7.49 -4.14 -10.17
CA PHE A 212 7.73 -4.89 -11.40
C PHE A 212 9.08 -4.58 -12.04
N GLY A 213 9.53 -3.31 -11.99
CA GLY A 213 10.85 -2.92 -12.50
C GLY A 213 12.02 -3.59 -11.78
N ALA A 214 11.83 -3.98 -10.51
CA ALA A 214 12.82 -4.65 -9.69
C ALA A 214 12.61 -6.17 -9.58
N ALA A 215 11.60 -6.72 -10.27
CA ALA A 215 11.32 -8.16 -10.28
C ALA A 215 12.40 -8.94 -11.04
N SER A 216 12.66 -10.18 -10.60
CA SER A 216 13.60 -11.05 -11.30
C SER A 216 13.05 -11.51 -12.66
N LYS A 217 13.94 -11.87 -13.59
CA LYS A 217 13.51 -12.46 -14.89
C LYS A 217 12.72 -13.75 -14.70
N SER A 218 13.00 -14.53 -13.66
CA SER A 218 12.20 -15.71 -13.29
C SER A 218 10.79 -15.32 -12.87
N ASP A 219 10.64 -14.29 -12.05
CA ASP A 219 9.34 -13.85 -11.54
C ASP A 219 8.47 -13.23 -12.63
N ILE A 220 9.07 -12.41 -13.51
CA ILE A 220 8.37 -11.88 -14.69
C ILE A 220 7.85 -13.01 -15.56
N ARG A 221 8.66 -14.06 -15.79
CA ARG A 221 8.21 -15.27 -16.52
C ARG A 221 7.07 -15.99 -15.80
N ARG A 222 7.12 -16.12 -14.47
CA ARG A 222 6.06 -16.74 -13.66
C ARG A 222 4.74 -15.97 -13.78
N LEU A 223 4.79 -14.65 -13.66
CA LEU A 223 3.63 -13.78 -13.83
C LEU A 223 3.04 -13.91 -15.25
N GLN A 224 3.88 -13.85 -16.28
CA GLN A 224 3.43 -13.96 -17.67
C GLN A 224 2.80 -15.32 -18.00
N ARG A 225 3.17 -16.41 -17.32
CA ARG A 225 2.49 -17.71 -17.47
C ARG A 225 1.02 -17.65 -17.06
N THR A 226 0.68 -16.82 -16.08
CA THR A 226 -0.71 -16.61 -15.64
C THR A 226 -1.52 -15.96 -16.75
N VAL A 227 -0.98 -14.90 -17.38
CA VAL A 227 -1.59 -14.23 -18.54
C VAL A 227 -1.76 -15.22 -19.69
N ARG A 228 -0.71 -15.95 -20.07
CA ARG A 228 -0.76 -16.96 -21.14
C ARG A 228 -1.78 -18.07 -20.89
N THR A 229 -2.06 -18.37 -19.62
CA THR A 229 -3.08 -19.36 -19.26
C THR A 229 -4.48 -18.78 -19.47
N ALA A 230 -4.69 -17.51 -19.10
CA ALA A 230 -5.94 -16.81 -19.40
C ALA A 230 -6.17 -16.68 -20.92
N GLU A 231 -5.15 -16.31 -21.69
CA GLU A 231 -5.20 -16.24 -23.16
C GLU A 231 -5.70 -17.55 -23.78
N ARG A 232 -5.13 -18.68 -23.33
CA ARG A 232 -5.53 -20.02 -23.80
C ARG A 232 -6.97 -20.39 -23.42
N ILE A 233 -7.45 -19.96 -22.24
CA ILE A 233 -8.84 -20.24 -21.81
C ILE A 233 -9.82 -19.41 -22.63
N ILE A 234 -9.51 -18.14 -22.84
CA ILE A 234 -10.41 -17.19 -23.51
C ILE A 234 -10.40 -17.41 -25.02
N GLY A 235 -9.24 -17.70 -25.61
CA GLY A 235 -9.04 -17.79 -27.06
C GLY A 235 -8.67 -16.45 -27.71
N VAL A 236 -8.12 -15.50 -26.93
CA VAL A 236 -7.73 -14.16 -27.40
C VAL A 236 -6.33 -13.81 -26.92
N HIS A 237 -5.62 -12.99 -27.69
CA HIS A 237 -4.39 -12.37 -27.23
C HIS A 237 -4.72 -11.29 -26.17
N LEU A 238 -4.04 -11.36 -25.02
CA LEU A 238 -4.13 -10.40 -23.94
C LEU A 238 -2.84 -9.56 -23.85
N PRO A 239 -2.91 -8.32 -23.35
CA PRO A 239 -1.73 -7.48 -23.20
C PRO A 239 -0.64 -8.14 -22.34
N ASN A 240 0.62 -7.99 -22.76
CA ASN A 240 1.76 -8.42 -21.96
C ASN A 240 1.89 -7.53 -20.71
N LEU A 241 2.27 -8.12 -19.58
CA LEU A 241 2.51 -7.38 -18.34
C LEU A 241 3.60 -6.32 -18.47
N GLN A 242 4.59 -6.53 -19.34
CA GLN A 242 5.62 -5.53 -19.62
C GLN A 242 5.01 -4.25 -20.22
N ASP A 243 4.07 -4.39 -21.16
CA ASP A 243 3.44 -3.26 -21.83
C ASP A 243 2.49 -2.53 -20.89
N LEU A 244 1.73 -3.30 -20.09
CA LEU A 244 0.89 -2.75 -19.02
C LEU A 244 1.72 -2.00 -17.97
N TYR A 245 2.88 -2.53 -17.58
CA TYR A 245 3.81 -1.86 -16.68
C TYR A 245 4.32 -0.54 -17.27
N ILE A 246 4.83 -0.55 -18.50
CA ILE A 246 5.34 0.67 -19.17
C ILE A 246 4.23 1.72 -19.28
N SER A 247 3.04 1.31 -19.70
CA SER A 247 1.87 2.19 -19.81
C SER A 247 1.51 2.84 -18.46
N ARG A 248 1.45 2.05 -17.39
CA ARG A 248 1.15 2.56 -16.04
C ARG A 248 2.26 3.44 -15.46
N VAL A 249 3.53 3.12 -15.75
CA VAL A 249 4.68 3.97 -15.39
C VAL A 249 4.58 5.32 -16.07
N LYS A 250 4.37 5.36 -17.40
CA LYS A 250 4.20 6.61 -18.17
C LYS A 250 3.02 7.43 -17.65
N LYS A 251 1.87 6.80 -17.43
CA LYS A 251 0.68 7.46 -16.87
C LYS A 251 0.95 8.07 -15.50
N ARG A 252 1.56 7.30 -14.57
CA ARG A 252 1.88 7.80 -13.23
C ARG A 252 2.91 8.93 -13.28
N ALA A 253 3.92 8.82 -14.14
CA ALA A 253 4.92 9.87 -14.32
C ALA A 253 4.28 11.17 -14.86
N GLY A 254 3.40 11.07 -15.86
CA GLY A 254 2.63 12.19 -16.38
C GLY A 254 1.83 12.91 -15.29
N ASN A 255 1.15 12.16 -14.42
CA ASN A 255 0.42 12.76 -13.29
C ASN A 255 1.34 13.49 -12.31
N ILE A 256 2.54 12.97 -12.04
CA ILE A 256 3.52 13.62 -11.15
C ILE A 256 4.09 14.89 -11.78
N ILE A 257 4.36 14.86 -13.08
CA ILE A 257 4.87 16.02 -13.84
C ILE A 257 3.82 17.13 -13.88
N GLN A 258 2.53 16.79 -14.01
CA GLN A 258 1.44 17.76 -14.07
C GLN A 258 1.09 18.39 -12.71
N ASP A 259 1.57 17.83 -11.61
CA ASP A 259 1.28 18.30 -10.25
C ASP A 259 2.55 18.87 -9.59
N PRO A 260 2.74 20.21 -9.60
CA PRO A 260 3.87 20.86 -8.94
C PRO A 260 3.93 20.64 -7.43
N SER A 261 2.80 20.29 -6.78
CA SER A 261 2.74 20.02 -5.35
C SER A 261 3.19 18.59 -5.00
N HIS A 262 3.29 17.71 -5.98
CA HIS A 262 3.69 16.33 -5.75
C HIS A 262 5.17 16.28 -5.30
N PRO A 263 5.51 15.55 -4.22
CA PRO A 263 6.87 15.54 -3.65
C PRO A 263 7.94 15.02 -4.62
N GLY A 264 7.54 14.21 -5.60
CA GLY A 264 8.40 13.72 -6.67
C GLY A 264 8.48 14.59 -7.94
N HIS A 265 7.79 15.73 -8.01
CA HIS A 265 7.73 16.57 -9.21
C HIS A 265 9.13 17.00 -9.67
N ASN A 266 9.94 17.50 -8.75
CA ASN A 266 11.30 18.01 -9.03
C ASN A 266 12.28 16.93 -9.51
N LEU A 267 11.93 15.64 -9.39
CA LEU A 267 12.74 14.56 -9.94
C LEU A 267 12.63 14.46 -11.47
N PHE A 268 11.60 15.06 -12.07
CA PHE A 268 11.39 15.14 -13.52
C PHE A 268 11.84 16.49 -14.08
N ALA A 269 13.14 16.78 -14.00
CA ALA A 269 13.71 18.01 -14.53
C ALA A 269 14.04 17.88 -16.03
N LEU A 270 13.48 18.75 -16.89
CA LEU A 270 13.86 18.81 -18.31
C LEU A 270 15.29 19.35 -18.49
N LEU A 271 15.98 18.85 -19.51
CA LEU A 271 17.24 19.42 -19.99
C LEU A 271 16.97 20.74 -20.74
N PRO A 272 17.99 21.62 -20.93
CA PRO A 272 17.83 22.89 -21.64
C PRO A 272 17.20 22.79 -23.03
N SER A 273 17.33 21.63 -23.69
CA SER A 273 16.70 21.36 -24.98
C SER A 273 15.17 21.22 -24.93
N GLY A 274 14.58 21.05 -23.74
CA GLY A 274 13.15 20.82 -23.54
C GLY A 274 12.63 19.45 -24.00
N ARG A 275 13.49 18.58 -24.53
CA ARG A 275 13.08 17.30 -25.16
C ARG A 275 13.21 16.09 -24.25
N CYS A 276 14.20 16.08 -23.36
CA CYS A 276 14.52 14.94 -22.52
C CYS A 276 14.58 15.35 -21.05
N TYR A 277 14.18 14.44 -20.17
CA TYR A 277 14.35 14.57 -18.72
C TYR A 277 15.76 14.16 -18.30
N ARG A 278 16.29 14.85 -17.30
CA ARG A 278 17.58 14.57 -16.68
C ARG A 278 17.55 13.17 -16.04
N SER A 279 18.46 12.31 -16.47
CA SER A 279 18.58 10.97 -15.89
C SER A 279 19.09 11.04 -14.46
N LEU A 280 18.50 10.25 -13.57
CA LEU A 280 18.97 10.10 -12.19
C LEU A 280 20.22 9.22 -12.17
N SER A 281 21.36 9.80 -11.80
CA SER A 281 22.62 9.08 -11.70
C SER A 281 22.61 8.13 -10.50
N THR A 282 22.86 6.85 -10.75
CA THR A 282 23.03 5.85 -9.69
C THR A 282 23.94 4.72 -10.15
N LYS A 283 24.78 4.23 -9.23
CA LYS A 283 25.64 3.06 -9.48
C LYS A 283 24.94 1.73 -9.18
N LYS A 284 23.75 1.77 -8.57
CA LYS A 284 23.10 0.58 -7.97
C LYS A 284 21.90 0.14 -8.80
N SER A 285 21.87 -1.15 -9.17
CA SER A 285 20.77 -1.76 -9.92
C SER A 285 19.43 -1.60 -9.21
N ARG A 286 19.40 -1.73 -7.87
CA ARG A 286 18.19 -1.55 -7.06
C ARG A 286 17.54 -0.18 -7.25
N HIS A 287 18.32 0.90 -7.18
CA HIS A 287 17.80 2.24 -7.42
C HIS A 287 17.45 2.43 -8.89
N LYS A 288 18.29 1.98 -9.82
CA LYS A 288 18.04 2.05 -11.27
C LYS A 288 16.72 1.37 -11.67
N ASN A 289 16.36 0.30 -10.97
CA ASN A 289 15.15 -0.48 -11.20
C ASN A 289 13.93 0.01 -10.41
N SER A 290 14.06 1.10 -9.64
CA SER A 290 12.95 1.75 -8.95
C SER A 290 12.11 2.61 -9.91
N PHE A 291 11.00 3.16 -9.42
CA PHE A 291 10.03 3.88 -10.23
C PHE A 291 10.63 5.07 -11.00
N PHE A 292 11.30 6.02 -10.32
CA PHE A 292 11.70 7.28 -10.96
C PHE A 292 12.73 7.12 -12.09
N PRO A 293 13.83 6.36 -11.93
CA PRO A 293 14.78 6.16 -13.03
C PRO A 293 14.15 5.42 -14.21
N ASN A 294 13.29 4.42 -13.94
CA ASN A 294 12.55 3.72 -14.99
C ASN A 294 11.54 4.63 -15.71
N ALA A 295 10.84 5.49 -14.98
CA ALA A 295 9.90 6.45 -15.54
C ALA A 295 10.61 7.45 -16.48
N ILE A 296 11.70 8.05 -16.01
CA ILE A 296 12.53 8.97 -16.81
C ILE A 296 13.08 8.27 -18.05
N SER A 297 13.62 7.05 -17.89
CA SER A 297 14.09 6.27 -19.04
C SER A 297 12.98 5.91 -20.02
N SER A 298 11.74 5.74 -19.56
CA SER A 298 10.60 5.42 -20.41
C SER A 298 10.04 6.64 -21.14
N LEU A 299 10.18 7.84 -20.56
CA LEU A 299 9.78 9.11 -21.16
C LEU A 299 10.81 9.65 -22.16
N ASN A 300 12.10 9.35 -21.96
CA ASN A 300 13.16 9.74 -22.87
C ASN A 300 13.29 8.84 -24.12
N ARG A 301 12.51 7.76 -24.20
CA ARG A 301 12.41 6.87 -25.36
C ARG A 301 11.20 7.23 -26.20
#